data_AF-A0A7I8JT82-F1
#
_entry.id   AF-A0A7I8JT82-F1
#
_cell.length_a   1.000
_cell.length_b   1.000
_cell.length_c   1.000
_cell.angle_alpha   90.00
_cell.angle_beta   90.00
_cell.angle_gamma   90.00
#
_symmetry.space_group_name_H-M   'P 1'
#
loop_
_entity.id
_entity.type
_entity.pdbx_description
1 polymer ?
#
loop_
_entity_poly.entity_id
_entity_poly.type
_entity_poly.pdbx_seq_one_letter_code
_entity_poly.pdbx_strand_id
1 'polypeptide(L)'
;MIHKEYFMEEEDRQAFRVLRPPLGLPPGGLPAALAKKTTCCRNRCVDVSSDENNCGLCGVRCPFSWRCCNGKCVDPKSNPLHCGGCNNRCAAGSRCSHGMCGYAHHHHPLPHSATAPRRRHSRHHQHRRHRHSRP
;
A
#
# COMPACT_ATOMS: atom_id res chain seq x y z
N MET A 1 42.07 46.38 27.34
CA MET A 1 41.05 45.55 26.67
C MET A 1 41.65 44.18 26.40
N ILE A 2 41.08 43.18 27.07
CA ILE A 2 40.91 41.77 26.67
C ILE A 2 42.15 40.85 26.61
N HIS A 3 42.08 39.84 27.47
CA HIS A 3 42.86 38.60 27.58
C HIS A 3 43.13 37.91 26.24
N LYS A 4 44.26 37.21 26.15
CA LYS A 4 44.35 35.89 25.51
C LYS A 4 45.38 35.02 26.23
N GLU A 5 44.92 34.39 27.31
CA GLU A 5 45.43 33.09 27.73
C GLU A 5 45.04 32.06 26.65
N TYR A 6 45.98 31.21 26.24
CA TYR A 6 45.97 29.78 26.55
C TYR A 6 47.13 29.11 25.81
N PHE A 7 48.09 28.64 26.59
CA PHE A 7 49.22 27.78 26.25
C PHE A 7 48.77 26.30 26.33
N MET A 8 49.66 25.36 25.94
CA MET A 8 49.61 23.88 26.12
C MET A 8 48.94 23.08 24.96
N GLU A 9 49.50 22.06 24.31
CA GLU A 9 50.78 21.31 24.34
C GLU A 9 50.90 20.49 23.01
N GLU A 10 52.09 19.91 22.77
CA GLU A 10 52.55 19.20 21.58
C GLU A 10 52.04 17.75 21.36
N GLU A 11 52.15 17.31 20.09
CA GLU A 11 52.42 15.95 19.56
C GLU A 11 51.72 14.69 20.11
N ASP A 12 50.62 14.26 19.44
CA ASP A 12 50.48 12.83 19.14
C ASP A 12 49.91 12.57 17.73
N ARG A 13 50.53 11.61 17.05
CA ARG A 13 50.67 11.46 15.61
C ARG A 13 49.86 10.29 15.12
N GLN A 14 48.53 10.27 15.31
CA GLN A 14 47.72 9.21 14.69
C GLN A 14 46.30 9.68 14.32
N ALA A 15 46.11 9.81 13.00
CA ALA A 15 44.83 9.74 12.28
C ALA A 15 43.74 10.78 12.62
N PHE A 16 43.61 11.87 11.82
CA PHE A 16 42.29 12.38 11.36
C PHE A 16 42.34 13.51 10.32
N ARG A 17 43.43 13.69 9.55
CA ARG A 17 43.46 14.66 8.45
C ARG A 17 43.09 14.02 7.10
N VAL A 18 41.99 14.54 6.55
CA VAL A 18 41.53 14.52 5.15
C VAL A 18 40.72 13.31 4.68
N LEU A 19 39.48 13.20 5.17
CA LEU A 19 38.37 12.73 4.32
C LEU A 19 37.81 13.93 3.52
N ARG A 20 38.31 14.12 2.30
CA ARG A 20 37.55 14.73 1.18
C ARG A 20 36.93 13.56 0.39
N PRO A 21 35.76 13.66 -0.28
CA PRO A 21 34.74 14.72 -0.39
C PRO A 21 33.31 14.15 -0.06
N PRO A 22 32.11 14.79 -0.33
CA PRO A 22 31.66 15.17 -1.67
C PRO A 22 30.91 16.52 -1.80
N LEU A 23 31.11 17.09 -2.99
CA LEU A 23 30.21 17.88 -3.83
C LEU A 23 28.85 18.30 -3.25
N GLY A 24 28.60 19.60 -3.37
CA GLY A 24 27.35 20.33 -3.15
C GLY A 24 26.06 19.50 -3.24
N LEU A 25 25.51 19.19 -2.07
CA LEU A 25 24.15 18.73 -1.91
C LEU A 25 23.28 19.95 -1.56
N PRO A 26 22.25 20.29 -2.35
CA PRO A 26 21.29 21.30 -1.92
C PRO A 26 20.50 20.79 -0.70
N PRO A 27 20.14 21.68 0.26
CA PRO A 27 19.37 21.30 1.43
C PRO A 27 17.93 20.97 1.02
N GLY A 28 17.63 19.69 0.80
CA GLY A 28 16.26 19.23 0.48
C GLY A 28 16.12 17.94 -0.34
N GLY A 29 17.21 17.29 -0.74
CA GLY A 29 17.15 16.02 -1.49
C GLY A 29 16.81 14.83 -0.60
N LEU A 30 15.55 14.38 -0.62
CA LEU A 30 15.19 13.04 -0.12
C LEU A 30 15.90 11.95 -0.95
N PRO A 31 16.33 10.83 -0.33
CA PRO A 31 17.11 9.79 -1.00
C PRO A 31 16.36 9.16 -2.17
N ALA A 32 17.08 8.98 -3.27
CA ALA A 32 16.64 8.42 -4.55
C ALA A 32 16.33 6.91 -4.51
N ALA A 33 15.40 6.49 -3.65
CA ALA A 33 14.87 5.12 -3.63
C ALA A 33 13.39 5.03 -4.04
N LEU A 34 12.72 6.17 -4.27
CA LEU A 34 11.39 6.21 -4.85
C LEU A 34 11.26 7.54 -5.60
N ALA A 35 11.36 7.51 -6.93
CA ALA A 35 11.12 8.67 -7.78
C ALA A 35 9.62 9.05 -7.71
N LYS A 36 9.20 9.61 -6.57
CA LYS A 36 7.89 10.22 -6.39
C LYS A 36 7.78 11.37 -7.39
N LYS A 37 6.68 11.45 -8.12
CA LYS A 37 6.43 12.58 -9.03
C LYS A 37 6.08 13.80 -8.19
N THR A 38 7.10 14.47 -7.67
CA THR A 38 6.96 15.75 -6.99
C THR A 38 6.99 16.87 -8.02
N THR A 39 6.03 17.78 -7.94
CA THR A 39 5.90 18.95 -8.82
C THR A 39 5.80 20.20 -7.98
N CYS A 40 6.47 21.26 -8.40
CA CYS A 40 6.48 22.52 -7.69
C CYS A 40 5.33 23.42 -8.16
N CYS A 41 4.42 23.73 -7.24
CA CYS A 41 3.23 24.53 -7.44
C CYS A 41 3.35 25.82 -6.63
N ARG A 42 3.41 26.99 -7.30
CA ARG A 42 3.43 28.35 -6.69
C ARG A 42 4.21 28.40 -5.35
N ASN A 43 5.53 28.22 -5.41
CA ASN A 43 6.48 28.22 -4.29
C ASN A 43 6.49 26.99 -3.35
N ARG A 44 5.71 25.94 -3.58
CA ARG A 44 5.79 24.70 -2.79
C ARG A 44 5.84 23.45 -3.68
N CYS A 45 6.76 22.54 -3.40
CA CYS A 45 6.81 21.25 -4.07
C CYS A 45 5.89 20.25 -3.34
N VAL A 46 4.97 19.67 -4.10
CA VAL A 46 3.94 18.75 -3.63
C VAL A 46 4.01 17.45 -4.42
N ASP A 47 3.57 16.36 -3.82
CA ASP A 47 3.53 15.06 -4.48
C ASP A 47 2.24 14.96 -5.31
N VAL A 48 2.35 15.17 -6.62
CA VAL A 48 1.17 15.12 -7.49
C VAL A 48 0.68 13.69 -7.72
N SER A 49 1.39 12.68 -7.22
CA SER A 49 0.99 11.29 -7.37
C SER A 49 0.04 10.80 -6.28
N SER A 50 0.01 11.46 -5.11
CA SER A 50 -0.79 11.07 -3.95
C SER A 50 -1.58 12.21 -3.30
N ASP A 51 -1.24 13.47 -3.55
CA ASP A 51 -1.96 14.61 -2.98
C ASP A 51 -3.35 14.74 -3.61
N GLU A 52 -4.39 14.71 -2.78
CA GLU A 52 -5.79 14.78 -3.21
C GLU A 52 -6.17 16.14 -3.80
N ASN A 53 -5.41 17.21 -3.49
CA ASN A 53 -5.63 18.57 -3.97
C ASN A 53 -4.70 18.95 -5.15
N ASN A 54 -3.73 18.10 -5.48
CA ASN A 54 -2.77 18.33 -6.55
C ASN A 54 -2.60 17.06 -7.40
N CYS A 55 -3.68 16.35 -7.70
CA CYS A 55 -3.59 15.05 -8.34
C CYS A 55 -3.26 15.16 -9.83
N GLY A 56 -2.09 14.66 -10.21
CA GLY A 56 -1.53 14.73 -11.56
C GLY A 56 -0.96 16.11 -11.93
N LEU A 57 -1.60 17.18 -11.48
CA LEU A 57 -1.22 18.58 -11.74
C LEU A 57 -1.56 19.48 -10.54
N CYS A 58 -0.90 20.63 -10.47
CA CYS A 58 -1.14 21.63 -9.44
C CYS A 58 -2.60 22.12 -9.40
N GLY A 59 -3.21 22.12 -8.22
CA GLY A 59 -4.58 22.61 -8.01
C GLY A 59 -5.68 21.69 -8.56
N VAL A 60 -5.34 20.51 -9.08
CA VAL A 60 -6.33 19.51 -9.51
C VAL A 60 -6.77 18.71 -8.29
N ARG A 61 -8.01 18.94 -7.87
CA ARG A 61 -8.62 18.19 -6.76
C ARG A 61 -9.46 17.04 -7.27
N CYS A 62 -9.31 15.87 -6.65
CA CYS A 62 -10.18 14.74 -6.96
C CYS A 62 -11.63 15.01 -6.54
N PRO A 63 -12.63 14.47 -7.28
CA PRO A 63 -14.03 14.59 -6.92
C PRO A 63 -14.33 13.87 -5.59
N PHE A 64 -15.49 14.17 -5.02
CA PHE A 64 -15.85 13.70 -3.68
C PHE A 64 -15.78 12.16 -3.59
N SER A 65 -15.13 11.65 -2.53
CA SER A 65 -14.85 10.23 -2.27
C SER A 65 -13.82 9.52 -3.16
N TRP A 66 -13.23 10.21 -4.13
CA TRP A 66 -12.13 9.68 -4.94
C TRP A 66 -10.79 10.03 -4.32
N ARG A 67 -9.79 9.19 -4.57
CA ARG A 67 -8.43 9.36 -4.07
C ARG A 67 -7.45 9.56 -5.22
N CYS A 68 -6.40 10.34 -4.98
CA CYS A 68 -5.29 10.42 -5.92
C CYS A 68 -4.39 9.18 -5.80
N CYS A 69 -4.32 8.39 -6.88
CA CYS A 69 -3.44 7.25 -6.98
C CYS A 69 -2.61 7.35 -8.26
N ASN A 70 -1.29 7.40 -8.11
CA ASN A 70 -0.33 7.51 -9.22
C ASN A 70 -0.61 8.71 -10.15
N GLY A 71 -1.12 9.81 -9.59
CA GLY A 71 -1.45 11.04 -10.33
C GLY A 71 -2.75 10.98 -11.11
N LYS A 72 -3.62 10.01 -10.78
CA LYS A 72 -4.98 9.92 -11.33
C LYS A 72 -5.98 9.82 -10.19
N CYS A 73 -7.10 10.51 -10.33
CA CYS A 73 -8.21 10.32 -9.43
C CYS A 73 -8.88 8.99 -9.73
N VAL A 74 -9.01 8.15 -8.71
CA VAL A 74 -9.66 6.85 -8.81
C VAL A 74 -10.65 6.70 -7.67
N ASP A 75 -11.76 6.00 -7.93
CA ASP A 75 -12.74 5.67 -6.91
C ASP A 75 -12.32 4.39 -6.16
N PRO A 76 -11.86 4.48 -4.91
CA PRO A 76 -11.48 3.29 -4.16
C PRO A 76 -12.69 2.43 -3.78
N LYS A 77 -13.93 2.89 -3.94
CA LYS A 77 -15.11 2.13 -3.56
C LYS A 77 -15.57 1.13 -4.61
N SER A 78 -15.27 1.41 -5.88
CA SER A 78 -15.75 0.64 -7.02
C SER A 78 -14.62 0.13 -7.93
N ASN A 79 -13.43 0.75 -7.88
CA ASN A 79 -12.33 0.36 -8.75
C ASN A 79 -11.63 -0.92 -8.22
N PRO A 80 -11.68 -2.04 -8.97
CA PRO A 80 -11.06 -3.29 -8.53
C PRO A 80 -9.53 -3.27 -8.51
N LEU A 81 -8.87 -2.27 -9.10
CA LEU A 81 -7.40 -2.11 -9.04
C LEU A 81 -6.95 -1.26 -7.84
N HIS A 82 -7.88 -0.53 -7.22
CA HIS A 82 -7.61 0.43 -6.15
C HIS A 82 -8.63 0.32 -5.02
N CYS A 83 -9.11 -0.89 -4.74
CA CYS A 83 -10.23 -1.11 -3.84
C CYS A 83 -9.86 -0.81 -2.39
N GLY A 84 -10.52 0.15 -1.75
CA GLY A 84 -10.19 0.62 -0.39
C GLY A 84 -8.89 1.42 -0.28
N GLY A 85 -8.02 1.39 -1.30
CA GLY A 85 -6.73 2.08 -1.27
C GLY A 85 -5.96 1.99 -2.60
N CYS A 86 -4.97 2.87 -2.77
CA CYS A 86 -4.14 2.88 -3.97
C CYS A 86 -3.39 1.55 -4.13
N ASN A 87 -3.30 1.08 -5.37
CA ASN A 87 -2.69 -0.19 -5.76
C ASN A 87 -3.23 -1.45 -5.03
N ASN A 88 -4.43 -1.38 -4.43
CA ASN A 88 -5.08 -2.52 -3.81
C ASN A 88 -5.99 -3.26 -4.79
N ARG A 89 -5.41 -4.21 -5.54
CA ARG A 89 -6.12 -4.97 -6.56
C ARG A 89 -6.88 -6.15 -5.95
N CYS A 90 -8.16 -6.29 -6.27
CA CYS A 90 -8.95 -7.46 -5.94
C CYS A 90 -8.52 -8.71 -6.73
N ALA A 91 -8.74 -9.89 -6.15
CA ALA A 91 -8.50 -11.17 -6.82
C ALA A 91 -9.28 -11.26 -8.14
N ALA A 92 -8.79 -12.08 -9.08
CA ALA A 92 -9.44 -12.26 -10.37
C ALA A 92 -10.90 -12.74 -10.17
N GLY A 93 -11.86 -11.99 -10.73
CA GLY A 93 -13.30 -12.26 -10.58
C GLY A 93 -13.96 -11.61 -9.37
N SER A 94 -13.20 -11.05 -8.43
CA SER A 94 -13.76 -10.35 -7.26
C SER A 94 -14.06 -8.89 -7.59
N ARG A 95 -15.30 -8.46 -7.31
CA ARG A 95 -15.72 -7.06 -7.45
C ARG A 95 -15.26 -6.24 -6.25
N CYS A 96 -14.96 -4.96 -6.50
CA CYS A 96 -14.83 -3.97 -5.45
C CYS A 96 -16.20 -3.35 -5.18
N SER A 97 -16.68 -3.48 -3.95
CA SER A 97 -17.94 -2.87 -3.51
C SER A 97 -17.73 -2.20 -2.17
N HIS A 98 -18.08 -0.92 -2.07
CA HIS A 98 -17.90 -0.09 -0.86
C HIS A 98 -16.47 -0.08 -0.31
N GLY A 99 -15.47 -0.29 -1.17
CA GLY A 99 -14.05 -0.30 -0.77
C GLY A 99 -13.56 -1.65 -0.24
N MET A 100 -14.35 -2.72 -0.42
CA MET A 100 -13.98 -4.07 -0.03
C MET A 100 -14.07 -5.02 -1.23
N CYS A 101 -13.04 -5.85 -1.41
CA CYS A 101 -13.05 -6.90 -2.40
C CYS A 101 -13.97 -8.04 -1.92
N GLY A 102 -14.94 -8.44 -2.75
CA GLY A 102 -15.79 -9.61 -2.46
C GLY A 102 -16.93 -9.40 -1.46
N TYR A 103 -17.25 -8.15 -1.09
CA TYR A 103 -18.29 -7.80 -0.09
C TYR A 103 -19.69 -8.41 -0.33
N ALA A 104 -20.04 -8.76 -1.57
CA ALA A 104 -21.32 -9.42 -1.91
C ALA A 104 -21.14 -10.68 -2.77
N HIS A 105 -19.90 -11.08 -3.05
CA HIS A 105 -19.63 -12.38 -3.63
C HIS A 105 -19.31 -13.30 -2.47
N HIS A 106 -20.36 -13.93 -1.92
CA HIS A 106 -20.18 -15.31 -1.54
C HIS A 106 -19.60 -16.00 -2.77
N HIS A 107 -18.33 -16.35 -2.69
CA HIS A 107 -17.85 -17.53 -3.38
C HIS A 107 -18.79 -18.64 -2.92
N HIS A 108 -19.92 -18.84 -3.60
CA HIS A 108 -20.33 -20.21 -3.82
C HIS A 108 -19.16 -20.79 -4.60
N PRO A 109 -18.42 -21.74 -4.03
CA PRO A 109 -17.44 -22.48 -4.78
C PRO A 109 -18.25 -23.41 -5.68
N LEU A 110 -18.90 -22.88 -6.71
CA LEU A 110 -19.29 -23.74 -7.81
C LEU A 110 -18.03 -23.90 -8.66
N PRO A 111 -17.55 -25.14 -8.80
CA PRO A 111 -16.27 -25.43 -9.38
C PRO A 111 -16.32 -24.98 -10.83
N HIS A 112 -15.42 -24.10 -11.23
CA HIS A 112 -15.19 -23.77 -12.64
C HIS A 112 -14.47 -24.94 -13.36
N SER A 113 -14.91 -26.17 -13.11
CA SER A 113 -14.45 -27.40 -13.75
C SER A 113 -15.60 -28.40 -13.76
N ALA A 114 -16.48 -28.21 -14.74
CA ALA A 114 -17.54 -29.15 -15.12
C ALA A 114 -16.97 -30.46 -15.74
N THR A 115 -16.04 -31.12 -15.02
CA THR A 115 -15.42 -32.39 -15.43
C THR A 115 -15.18 -33.34 -14.26
N ALA A 116 -15.80 -33.13 -13.10
CA ALA A 116 -15.81 -34.12 -12.02
C ALA A 116 -17.11 -34.93 -12.06
N PRO A 117 -17.07 -36.27 -12.17
CA PRO A 117 -18.28 -37.09 -12.15
C PRO A 117 -18.97 -36.99 -10.78
N ARG A 118 -20.30 -36.81 -10.80
CA ARG A 118 -21.14 -36.74 -9.60
C ARG A 118 -20.93 -38.01 -8.75
N ARG A 119 -20.21 -37.92 -7.64
CA ARG A 119 -20.21 -38.99 -6.62
C ARG A 119 -21.62 -39.04 -6.01
N ARG A 120 -22.34 -40.15 -6.25
CA ARG A 120 -23.56 -40.48 -5.51
C ARG A 120 -23.18 -40.65 -4.05
N HIS A 121 -23.61 -39.74 -3.18
CA HIS A 121 -23.60 -39.99 -1.75
C HIS A 121 -24.65 -41.07 -1.45
N SER A 122 -24.19 -42.30 -1.17
CA SER A 122 -25.03 -43.35 -0.61
C SER A 122 -25.51 -42.90 0.77
N ARG A 123 -26.82 -42.63 0.89
CA ARG A 123 -27.47 -42.38 2.18
C ARG A 123 -27.40 -43.66 3.02
N HIS A 124 -26.41 -43.77 3.90
CA HIS A 124 -26.50 -44.71 5.02
C HIS A 124 -27.49 -44.13 6.05
N HIS A 125 -28.77 -44.43 5.86
CA HIS A 125 -29.76 -44.33 6.94
C HIS A 125 -29.42 -45.38 8.00
N GLN A 126 -28.80 -44.96 9.11
CA GLN A 126 -28.65 -45.82 10.28
C GLN A 126 -29.99 -45.92 11.01
N HIS A 127 -30.83 -46.88 10.61
CA HIS A 127 -31.92 -47.34 11.47
C HIS A 127 -31.35 -48.25 12.57
N ARG A 128 -30.87 -47.67 13.67
CA ARG A 128 -30.70 -48.46 14.90
C ARG A 128 -32.08 -48.76 15.47
N ARG A 129 -32.49 -50.03 15.37
CA ARG A 129 -33.72 -50.55 15.94
C ARG A 129 -33.71 -50.38 17.46
N HIS A 130 -34.68 -49.64 17.99
CA HIS A 130 -35.06 -49.72 19.40
C HIS A 130 -35.62 -51.12 19.66
N ARG A 131 -34.87 -51.94 20.40
CA ARG A 131 -35.34 -53.21 20.92
C ARG A 131 -36.19 -52.89 22.16
N HIS A 132 -37.51 -52.85 21.97
CA HIS A 132 -38.46 -52.82 23.07
C HIS A 132 -38.37 -54.16 23.83
N SER A 133 -37.94 -54.10 25.08
CA SER A 133 -38.04 -55.20 26.04
C SER A 133 -39.37 -55.06 26.79
N ARG A 134 -40.30 -55.99 26.57
CA ARG A 134 -41.46 -56.33 27.44
C ARG A 134 -42.09 -57.63 26.92
N PRO A 135 -42.80 -58.42 27.75
CA PRO A 135 -42.98 -58.35 29.20
C PRO A 135 -42.11 -59.35 29.98
#